data_AF-A0A183J8K6-F1
#
_entry.id   AF-A0A183J8K6-F1
#
_cell.length_a   1.000
_cell.length_b   1.000
_cell.length_c   1.000
_cell.angle_alpha   90.00
_cell.angle_beta   90.00
_cell.angle_gamma   90.00
#
_symmetry.space_group_name_H-M   'P 1'
#
loop_
_entity.id
_entity.type
_entity.pdbx_description
1 polymer ?
#
loop_
_entity_poly.entity_id
_entity_poly.type
_entity_poly.pdbx_seq_one_letter_code
_entity_poly.pdbx_strand_id
1 'polypeptide(L)'
;MNYISLGTNRRLVTRNNRLQIASTQGIAKMVIATLYLFCLLCTLLSYTSAVGFDGIPGDYCAVRQPEQCCVNRDDECTARILDNHLCYCDTFCKRGDGNDCCPDYRYICEGIKPEPTINEGKINSFHVCHFDSVKLSFIFII
;
A
#
# COMPACT_ATOMS: atom_id res chain seq x y z
N MET A 1 75.22 18.35 -10.22
CA MET A 1 74.31 17.90 -9.14
C MET A 1 72.86 18.01 -9.61
N ASN A 2 72.18 16.86 -9.64
CA ASN A 2 70.73 16.65 -9.48
C ASN A 2 69.70 17.29 -10.45
N TYR A 3 69.38 16.56 -11.53
CA TYR A 3 68.11 16.65 -12.26
C TYR A 3 67.34 15.32 -12.16
N ILE A 4 66.93 14.90 -10.97
CA ILE A 4 66.06 13.72 -10.82
C ILE A 4 65.11 13.92 -9.63
N SER A 5 63.96 14.60 -9.80
CA SER A 5 62.83 14.46 -8.83
C SER A 5 61.46 15.05 -9.25
N LEU A 6 61.20 15.40 -10.52
CA LEU A 6 59.93 16.04 -10.91
C LEU A 6 58.90 15.11 -11.59
N GLY A 7 59.32 13.88 -11.97
CA GLY A 7 58.46 12.91 -12.68
C GLY A 7 57.75 11.90 -11.77
N THR A 8 58.33 11.58 -10.62
CA THR A 8 57.83 10.56 -9.68
C THR A 8 56.62 11.05 -8.88
N ASN A 9 56.62 12.34 -8.50
CA ASN A 9 55.57 12.94 -7.69
C ASN A 9 54.23 13.05 -8.47
N ARG A 10 54.26 13.48 -9.73
CA ARG A 10 53.04 13.57 -10.58
C ARG A 10 52.38 12.23 -10.87
N ARG A 11 53.14 11.15 -11.06
CA ARG A 11 52.58 9.79 -11.26
C ARG A 11 51.95 9.21 -10.00
N LEU A 12 52.52 9.48 -8.82
CA LEU A 12 51.95 9.03 -7.54
C LEU A 12 50.63 9.76 -7.23
N VAL A 13 50.55 11.07 -7.49
CA VAL A 13 49.30 11.85 -7.32
C VAL A 13 48.20 11.34 -8.25
N THR A 14 48.50 11.07 -9.52
CA THR A 14 47.49 10.52 -10.46
C THR A 14 47.07 9.09 -10.13
N ARG A 15 47.99 8.25 -9.63
CA ARG A 15 47.67 6.88 -9.19
C ARG A 15 46.82 6.89 -7.92
N ASN A 16 47.15 7.74 -6.95
CA ASN A 16 46.36 7.93 -5.74
C ASN A 16 44.95 8.47 -6.05
N ASN A 17 44.83 9.45 -6.95
CA ASN A 17 43.53 9.98 -7.38
C ASN A 17 42.68 8.93 -8.11
N ARG A 18 43.28 8.09 -8.97
CA ARG A 18 42.55 7.00 -9.66
C ARG A 18 42.08 5.91 -8.70
N LEU A 19 42.88 5.55 -7.70
CA LEU A 19 42.49 4.58 -6.66
C LEU A 19 41.38 5.13 -5.75
N GLN A 20 41.44 6.42 -5.41
CA GLN A 20 40.37 7.11 -4.68
C GLN A 20 39.05 7.12 -5.48
N ILE A 21 39.09 7.43 -6.78
CA ILE A 21 37.89 7.44 -7.66
C ILE A 21 37.32 6.02 -7.88
N ALA A 22 38.17 5.00 -8.02
CA ALA A 22 37.71 3.61 -8.16
C ALA A 22 37.08 3.08 -6.87
N SER A 23 37.62 3.46 -5.71
CA SER A 23 37.06 3.15 -4.39
C SER A 23 35.72 3.86 -4.16
N THR A 24 35.62 5.15 -4.48
CA THR A 24 34.37 5.91 -4.34
C THR A 24 33.29 5.46 -5.32
N GLN A 25 33.64 5.02 -6.53
CA GLN A 25 32.68 4.42 -7.46
C GLN A 25 32.13 3.07 -6.96
N GLY A 26 32.94 2.27 -6.28
CA GLY A 26 32.48 1.04 -5.62
C GLY A 26 31.52 1.34 -4.47
N ILE A 27 31.89 2.26 -3.58
CA ILE A 27 31.08 2.66 -2.42
C ILE A 27 29.76 3.29 -2.86
N ALA A 28 29.76 4.19 -3.85
CA ALA A 28 28.55 4.84 -4.36
C ALA A 28 27.56 3.82 -4.94
N LYS A 29 28.04 2.83 -5.70
CA LYS A 29 27.19 1.75 -6.23
C LYS A 29 26.60 0.88 -5.13
N MET A 30 27.37 0.58 -4.09
CA MET A 30 26.89 -0.17 -2.93
C MET A 30 25.81 0.60 -2.17
N VAL A 31 26.00 1.91 -1.95
CA VAL A 31 24.99 2.77 -1.29
C VAL A 31 23.72 2.89 -2.12
N ILE A 32 23.82 3.05 -3.45
CA ILE A 32 22.64 3.12 -4.32
C ILE A 32 21.88 1.78 -4.31
N ALA A 33 22.61 0.65 -4.36
CA ALA A 33 22.00 -0.67 -4.31
C ALA A 33 21.27 -0.94 -2.99
N THR A 34 21.85 -0.52 -1.85
CA THR A 34 21.21 -0.68 -0.54
C THR A 34 19.98 0.22 -0.38
N LEU A 35 20.03 1.46 -0.88
CA LEU A 35 18.86 2.35 -0.91
C LEU A 35 17.73 1.79 -1.77
N TYR A 36 18.05 1.21 -2.94
CA TYR A 36 17.07 0.59 -3.81
C TYR A 36 16.44 -0.64 -3.16
N LEU A 37 17.25 -1.50 -2.52
CA LEU A 37 16.78 -2.68 -1.79
C LEU A 37 15.88 -2.28 -0.60
N PHE A 38 16.27 -1.25 0.16
CA PHE A 38 15.48 -0.74 1.28
C PHE A 38 14.14 -0.16 0.80
N CYS A 39 14.14 0.61 -0.30
CA CYS A 39 12.93 1.16 -0.90
C CYS A 39 11.99 0.03 -1.36
N LEU A 40 12.51 -0.97 -2.08
CA LEU A 40 11.73 -2.16 -2.47
C LEU A 40 11.14 -2.86 -1.25
N LEU A 41 11.92 -3.10 -0.20
CA LEU A 41 11.45 -3.73 1.03
C LEU A 41 10.32 -2.92 1.69
N CYS A 42 10.46 -1.60 1.80
CA CYS A 42 9.42 -0.72 2.35
C CYS A 42 8.13 -0.75 1.53
N THR A 43 8.24 -0.75 0.18
CA THR A 43 7.05 -0.84 -0.69
C THR A 43 6.32 -2.18 -0.53
N LEU A 44 7.05 -3.28 -0.38
CA LEU A 44 6.47 -4.61 -0.15
C LEU A 44 5.78 -4.72 1.21
N LEU A 45 6.38 -4.13 2.26
CA LEU A 45 5.79 -4.11 3.61
C LEU A 45 4.52 -3.24 3.69
N SER A 46 4.42 -2.20 2.87
CA SER A 46 3.25 -1.31 2.85
C SER A 46 2.05 -1.93 2.11
N TYR A 47 2.27 -2.96 1.31
CA TYR A 47 1.23 -3.62 0.52
C TYR A 47 0.32 -4.54 1.35
N THR A 48 0.67 -4.86 2.59
CA THR A 48 -0.17 -5.67 3.49
C THR A 48 -1.16 -4.79 4.24
N SER A 49 -1.99 -4.05 3.53
CA SER A 49 -3.25 -3.53 4.10
C SER A 49 -4.35 -4.43 3.58
N ALA A 50 -5.14 -5.01 4.50
CA ALA A 50 -6.29 -5.80 4.10
C ALA A 50 -7.31 -4.87 3.45
N VAL A 51 -7.32 -4.90 2.12
CA VAL A 51 -8.28 -4.18 1.28
C VAL A 51 -9.64 -4.85 1.52
N GLY A 52 -10.59 -4.12 2.09
CA GLY A 52 -11.95 -4.60 2.28
C GLY A 52 -12.69 -4.82 0.94
N PHE A 53 -13.94 -5.24 1.01
CA PHE A 53 -14.72 -5.61 -0.17
C PHE A 53 -15.46 -4.44 -0.85
N ASP A 54 -15.21 -3.19 -0.43
CA ASP A 54 -15.91 -2.02 -0.94
C ASP A 54 -15.86 -1.92 -2.49
N GLY A 55 -17.01 -1.65 -3.10
CA GLY A 55 -17.14 -1.43 -4.55
C GLY A 55 -17.47 -2.69 -5.38
N ILE A 56 -17.50 -3.88 -4.78
CA ILE A 56 -18.02 -5.08 -5.45
C ILE A 56 -19.56 -5.02 -5.46
N PRO A 57 -20.21 -5.01 -6.64
CA PRO A 57 -21.67 -4.93 -6.72
C PRO A 57 -22.32 -6.27 -6.38
N GLY A 58 -23.39 -6.22 -5.60
CA GLY A 58 -24.18 -7.39 -5.25
C GLY A 58 -24.99 -7.18 -3.98
N ASP A 59 -25.97 -8.05 -3.77
CA ASP A 59 -26.71 -8.15 -2.52
C ASP A 59 -26.13 -9.31 -1.71
N TYR A 60 -25.67 -9.03 -0.49
CA TYR A 60 -24.99 -10.01 0.36
C TYR A 60 -25.71 -10.14 1.69
N CYS A 61 -25.57 -9.17 2.59
CA CYS A 61 -26.31 -9.16 3.85
C CYS A 61 -27.82 -8.98 3.63
N ALA A 62 -28.22 -8.29 2.55
CA ALA A 62 -29.63 -8.08 2.23
C ALA A 62 -30.41 -9.39 1.99
N VAL A 63 -29.77 -10.40 1.40
CA VAL A 63 -30.42 -11.67 1.02
C VAL A 63 -30.13 -12.81 2.00
N ARG A 64 -29.32 -12.56 3.03
CA ARG A 64 -28.97 -13.56 4.02
C ARG A 64 -30.18 -13.95 4.88
N GLN A 65 -30.30 -15.25 5.13
CA GLN A 65 -31.31 -15.84 6.02
C GLN A 65 -30.64 -16.88 6.94
N PRO A 66 -31.21 -17.15 8.14
CA PRO A 66 -32.44 -16.58 8.69
C PRO A 66 -32.30 -15.13 9.19
N GLU A 67 -31.15 -14.75 9.77
CA GLU A 67 -30.85 -13.37 10.12
C GLU A 67 -29.98 -12.67 9.06
N GLN A 68 -30.32 -11.41 8.76
CA GLN A 68 -29.53 -10.57 7.85
C GLN A 68 -28.22 -10.09 8.49
N CYS A 69 -28.26 -9.80 9.80
CA CYS A 69 -27.16 -9.16 10.53
C CYS A 69 -26.98 -9.83 11.90
N CYS A 70 -25.73 -10.09 12.28
CA CYS A 70 -25.42 -10.81 13.52
C CYS A 70 -24.67 -9.92 14.52
N VAL A 71 -24.95 -10.12 15.81
CA VAL A 71 -24.30 -9.37 16.89
C VAL A 71 -23.08 -10.14 17.40
N ASN A 72 -22.00 -9.44 17.71
CA ASN A 72 -20.69 -9.98 18.04
C ASN A 72 -20.06 -10.74 16.87
N ARG A 73 -19.01 -11.52 17.14
CA ARG A 73 -18.32 -12.35 16.13
C ARG A 73 -19.13 -13.61 15.89
N ASP A 74 -19.50 -13.85 14.64
CA ASP A 74 -20.20 -15.06 14.22
C ASP A 74 -19.62 -15.55 12.89
N ASP A 75 -18.87 -16.67 12.98
CA ASP A 75 -18.18 -17.25 11.84
C ASP A 75 -19.15 -17.82 10.78
N GLU A 76 -20.40 -18.10 11.16
CA GLU A 76 -21.45 -18.54 10.25
C GLU A 76 -22.19 -17.36 9.61
N CYS A 77 -21.98 -16.14 10.11
CA CYS A 77 -22.58 -14.90 9.62
C CYS A 77 -21.91 -14.36 8.36
N THR A 78 -21.87 -15.20 7.32
CA THR A 78 -21.14 -14.93 6.07
C THR A 78 -22.04 -14.91 4.83
N ALA A 79 -21.55 -14.29 3.77
CA ALA A 79 -22.08 -14.37 2.42
C ALA A 79 -20.94 -14.65 1.42
N ARG A 80 -21.26 -15.31 0.30
CA ARG A 80 -20.30 -15.55 -0.78
C ARG A 80 -20.14 -14.29 -1.61
N ILE A 81 -18.92 -13.77 -1.67
CA ILE A 81 -18.62 -12.57 -2.46
C ILE A 81 -17.84 -12.87 -3.75
N LEU A 82 -16.99 -13.89 -3.69
CA LEU A 82 -16.23 -14.45 -4.81
C LEU A 82 -16.23 -15.97 -4.63
N ASP A 83 -15.90 -16.72 -5.69
CA ASP A 83 -16.01 -18.20 -5.70
C ASP A 83 -15.45 -18.87 -4.44
N ASN A 84 -14.29 -18.40 -3.97
CA ASN A 84 -13.59 -18.95 -2.80
C ASN A 84 -13.39 -17.94 -1.65
N HIS A 85 -14.14 -16.84 -1.63
CA HIS A 85 -14.05 -15.85 -0.55
C HIS A 85 -15.42 -15.54 0.06
N LEU A 86 -15.41 -15.38 1.38
CA LEU A 86 -16.56 -15.01 2.18
C LEU A 86 -16.38 -13.59 2.71
N CYS A 87 -17.48 -12.85 2.78
CA CYS A 87 -17.58 -11.61 3.52
C CYS A 87 -18.51 -11.81 4.71
N TYR A 88 -18.41 -10.96 5.73
CA TYR A 88 -19.15 -11.07 6.98
C TYR A 88 -20.23 -9.99 7.11
N CYS A 89 -21.35 -10.37 7.73
CA CYS A 89 -22.49 -9.50 8.06
C CYS A 89 -22.62 -9.27 9.57
N ASP A 90 -21.58 -9.59 10.33
CA ASP A 90 -21.55 -9.44 11.78
C ASP A 90 -20.90 -8.12 12.22
N THR A 91 -21.16 -7.70 13.46
CA THR A 91 -20.58 -6.46 13.99
C THR A 91 -19.06 -6.51 14.23
N PHE A 92 -18.44 -7.68 14.14
CA PHE A 92 -17.00 -7.86 14.34
C PHE A 92 -16.20 -7.57 13.06
N CYS A 93 -16.84 -7.61 11.89
CA CYS A 93 -16.19 -7.38 10.59
C CYS A 93 -15.53 -5.99 10.44
N LYS A 94 -15.98 -4.97 11.19
CA LYS A 94 -15.57 -3.55 11.07
C LYS A 94 -14.25 -3.20 11.78
N ARG A 95 -13.25 -4.07 11.71
CA ARG A 95 -11.95 -3.90 12.37
C ARG A 95 -10.99 -3.08 11.50
N GLY A 96 -10.26 -2.15 12.11
CA GLY A 96 -9.42 -1.17 11.39
C GLY A 96 -8.22 -1.75 10.64
N ASP A 97 -7.87 -3.01 10.89
CA ASP A 97 -6.77 -3.75 10.28
C ASP A 97 -7.21 -4.72 9.16
N GLY A 98 -8.53 -4.88 8.95
CA GLY A 98 -9.09 -5.68 7.86
C GLY A 98 -10.61 -5.71 7.84
N ASN A 99 -11.20 -4.89 6.98
CA ASN A 99 -12.65 -4.80 6.80
C ASN A 99 -13.15 -5.95 5.93
N ASP A 100 -13.36 -7.14 6.53
CA ASP A 100 -13.96 -8.29 5.85
C ASP A 100 -15.50 -8.16 5.73
N CYS A 101 -16.05 -6.98 6.04
CA CYS A 101 -17.47 -6.68 5.92
C CYS A 101 -17.94 -6.80 4.47
N CYS A 102 -19.15 -7.34 4.28
CA CYS A 102 -19.78 -7.31 2.97
C CYS A 102 -20.01 -5.86 2.47
N PRO A 103 -19.98 -5.62 1.15
CA PRO A 103 -20.13 -4.28 0.57
C PRO A 103 -21.41 -3.55 0.97
N ASP A 104 -22.49 -4.29 1.24
CA ASP A 104 -23.80 -3.77 1.64
C ASP A 104 -24.00 -3.71 3.16
N TYR A 105 -23.03 -4.15 3.98
CA TYR A 105 -23.16 -4.23 5.45
C TYR A 105 -23.53 -2.88 6.08
N ARG A 106 -22.86 -1.79 5.70
CA ARG A 106 -23.13 -0.46 6.27
C ARG A 106 -24.55 0.02 5.97
N TYR A 107 -25.07 -0.32 4.80
CA TYR A 107 -26.42 0.04 4.40
C TYR A 107 -27.47 -0.86 5.08
N ILE A 108 -27.24 -2.17 5.09
CA ILE A 108 -28.21 -3.17 5.57
C ILE A 108 -28.20 -3.29 7.10
N CYS A 109 -27.03 -3.41 7.71
CA CYS A 109 -26.86 -3.70 9.13
C CYS A 109 -26.67 -2.47 10.01
N GLU A 110 -26.09 -1.39 9.46
CA GLU A 110 -25.93 -0.12 10.20
C GLU A 110 -26.96 0.94 9.82
N GLY A 111 -27.73 0.72 8.75
CA GLY A 111 -28.73 1.68 8.26
C GLY A 111 -28.12 2.98 7.70
N ILE A 112 -26.80 2.99 7.44
CA ILE A 112 -26.10 4.14 6.89
C ILE A 112 -26.32 4.16 5.39
N LYS A 113 -27.12 5.12 4.91
CA LYS A 113 -27.31 5.32 3.47
C LYS A 113 -26.00 5.81 2.83
N PRO A 114 -25.58 5.25 1.69
CA PRO A 114 -24.48 5.86 0.93
C PRO A 114 -24.89 7.29 0.56
N GLU A 115 -23.99 8.26 0.75
CA GLU A 115 -24.26 9.63 0.33
C GLU A 115 -24.55 9.65 -1.17
N PRO A 116 -25.60 10.38 -1.62
CA PRO A 116 -25.86 10.52 -3.04
C PRO A 116 -24.67 11.24 -3.68
N THR A 117 -23.96 10.56 -4.58
CA THR A 117 -22.92 11.20 -5.39
C THR A 117 -23.60 12.18 -6.35
N ILE A 118 -23.51 13.48 -6.06
CA ILE A 118 -23.94 14.54 -6.98
C ILE A 118 -22.90 14.60 -8.11
N ASN A 119 -23.03 13.72 -9.09
CA ASN A 119 -22.43 13.92 -10.41
C ASN A 119 -23.58 14.06 -11.40
N GLU A 120 -23.63 15.23 -12.03
CA GLU A 120 -24.62 15.59 -13.03
C GLU A 120 -24.77 14.47 -14.07
N GLY A 121 -25.96 13.84 -14.09
CA GLY A 121 -26.46 13.17 -15.29
C GLY A 121 -25.95 11.77 -15.62
N LYS A 122 -25.73 10.86 -14.65
CA LYS A 122 -25.99 9.41 -14.86
C LYS A 122 -26.02 8.66 -13.52
N ILE A 123 -27.18 8.14 -13.14
CA ILE A 123 -27.33 7.12 -12.09
C ILE A 123 -26.65 5.82 -12.54
N ASN A 124 -25.33 5.77 -12.35
CA ASN A 124 -24.58 4.53 -12.32
C ASN A 124 -23.97 4.45 -10.92
N SER A 125 -24.31 3.39 -10.19
CA SER A 125 -23.68 3.02 -8.92
C SER A 125 -22.20 2.71 -9.17
N PHE A 126 -21.37 3.74 -9.23
CA PHE A 126 -19.92 3.64 -9.31
C PHE A 126 -19.37 4.20 -8.01
N HIS A 127 -19.16 3.31 -7.05
CA HIS A 127 -18.36 3.59 -5.86
C HIS A 127 -16.91 3.78 -6.33
N VAL A 128 -16.53 5.04 -6.55
CA VAL A 128 -15.11 5.42 -6.66
C VAL A 128 -14.50 5.17 -5.29
N CYS A 129 -13.63 4.17 -5.18
CA CYS A 129 -12.82 3.95 -4.00
C CYS A 129 -12.03 5.23 -3.70
N HIS A 130 -12.31 5.90 -2.57
CA HIS A 130 -11.42 6.93 -2.06
C HIS A 130 -10.21 6.22 -1.47
N PHE A 131 -9.15 6.14 -2.26
CA PHE A 131 -7.87 5.60 -1.84
C PHE A 131 -7.19 6.66 -0.96
N ASP A 132 -7.48 6.67 0.34
CA ASP A 132 -6.71 7.42 1.35
C ASP A 132 -5.35 6.74 1.58
N SER A 133 -4.63 6.55 0.48
CA SER A 133 -3.26 6.07 0.53
C SER A 133 -2.37 7.26 0.76
N VAL A 134 -1.80 7.26 1.96
CA VAL A 134 -0.60 7.96 2.36
C VAL A 134 -0.64 9.48 2.15
N LYS A 135 -0.95 10.20 3.24
CA LYS A 135 -0.26 11.46 3.56
C LYS A 135 1.23 11.16 3.78
N LEU A 136 1.92 10.83 2.70
CA LEU A 136 3.37 10.83 2.61
C LEU A 136 3.78 12.30 2.51
N SER A 137 3.75 13.03 3.64
CA SER A 137 4.43 14.32 3.76
C SER A 137 5.94 14.07 3.73
N PHE A 138 6.46 13.66 2.58
CA PHE A 138 7.86 13.79 2.28
C PHE A 138 8.12 15.27 1.97
N ILE A 139 8.30 16.03 3.03
CA ILE A 139 9.05 17.27 2.99
C ILE A 139 10.49 16.86 2.62
N PHE A 140 10.77 16.76 1.32
CA PHE A 140 12.14 16.77 0.80
C PHE A 140 12.65 18.20 0.96
N ILE A 141 13.33 18.49 2.08
CA ILE A 141 14.26 19.61 2.14
C ILE A 141 15.54 19.11 1.45
N ILE A 142 15.68 19.53 0.19
CA ILE A 142 16.95 19.57 -0.54
C ILE A 142 17.80 20.69 0.05
#